data_AF-A0A523UPV3-F1
#
_entry.id   AF-A0A523UPV3-F1
#
_cell.length_a   1.000
_cell.length_b   1.000
_cell.length_c   1.000
_cell.angle_alpha   90.00
_cell.angle_beta   90.00
_cell.angle_gamma   90.00
#
_symmetry.space_group_name_H-M   'P 1'
#
loop_
_entity.id
_entity.type
_entity.pdbx_description
1 polymer ?
#
loop_
_entity_poly.entity_id
_entity_poly.type
_entity_poly.pdbx_seq_one_letter_code
_entity_poly.pdbx_strand_id
1 'polypeptide(L)'
;MKNSFVMIAVMAIVIVLISGCIDIVTNPNSPTSRDYWQDMRAFVEGISAYAEGIKPNFIIVPQNGHELLTEDGEPNGSLSRAYLEAIDGVGQEDLFYGYTHDDVHTPLSQREYMISLMDVAENNDIEVLVTDYCSTRPSVDDSYSQNAAKCYISFAAAHRELDNIPKYPANPYNVNASSVTSLTEAKNFLYLINPGSFPDKNAFLDAIRETNYDIVIVDLFYDDIALSASEVASLRVKANGGSRLVIAYMSIGEAEDYRYYWQREWETNPPLWLAEENPEWPGNYKVRYWDNDWQNIIYGKDDCFLKRILDAGFDGAYLDIVDAFEYFEDQ
;
A
#
# COMPACT_ATOMS: atom_id res chain seq x y z
N MET A 1 16.52 -8.17 -22.19
CA MET A 1 17.39 -8.91 -21.24
C MET A 1 18.44 -7.97 -20.67
N LYS A 2 18.03 -7.16 -19.69
CA LYS A 2 18.95 -6.54 -18.73
C LYS A 2 18.65 -7.24 -17.41
N ASN A 3 19.53 -8.15 -17.00
CA ASN A 3 19.50 -8.70 -15.66
C ASN A 3 20.04 -7.61 -14.73
N SER A 4 19.17 -6.92 -14.01
CA SER A 4 19.58 -6.08 -12.90
C SER A 4 19.60 -6.96 -11.66
N PHE A 5 20.81 -7.26 -11.18
CA PHE A 5 21.01 -7.74 -9.83
C PHE A 5 20.74 -6.55 -8.89
N VAL A 6 19.61 -6.57 -8.19
CA VAL A 6 19.34 -5.62 -7.10
C VAL A 6 20.03 -6.17 -5.85
N MET A 7 20.82 -5.30 -5.22
CA MET A 7 21.63 -5.60 -4.05
C MET A 7 20.80 -5.27 -2.82
N ILE A 8 20.56 -6.28 -1.98
CA ILE A 8 19.73 -6.22 -0.77
C ILE A 8 20.36 -5.25 0.25
N ALA A 9 19.64 -4.20 0.65
CA ALA A 9 19.97 -3.38 1.81
C ALA A 9 18.76 -3.25 2.74
N VAL A 10 19.04 -3.51 4.02
CA VAL A 10 18.11 -3.63 5.15
C VAL A 10 17.62 -2.25 5.58
N MET A 11 16.31 -2.08 5.79
CA MET A 11 15.77 -0.94 6.54
C MET A 11 16.15 -1.10 8.03
N ALA A 12 17.31 -0.56 8.39
CA ALA A 12 17.77 -0.49 9.77
C ALA A 12 17.34 0.85 10.36
N ILE A 13 16.22 0.86 11.08
CA ILE A 13 15.83 1.99 11.93
C ILE A 13 16.90 2.16 13.01
N VAL A 14 17.66 3.25 12.94
CA VAL A 14 18.65 3.62 13.97
C VAL A 14 17.97 4.56 14.97
N ILE A 15 17.46 4.00 16.08
CA ILE A 15 16.99 4.83 17.21
C ILE A 15 18.21 5.32 17.99
N VAL A 16 18.53 6.61 17.86
CA VAL A 16 19.54 7.27 18.70
C VAL A 16 18.87 7.82 19.97
N LEU A 17 19.10 7.14 21.10
CA LEU A 17 18.75 7.66 22.43
C LEU A 17 19.67 8.83 22.81
N ILE A 18 19.21 10.07 22.64
CA ILE A 18 19.91 11.25 23.18
C ILE A 18 19.28 11.64 24.51
N SER A 19 19.91 11.19 25.61
CA SER A 19 19.73 11.83 26.92
C SER A 19 20.44 13.18 26.92
N GLY A 20 19.68 14.28 26.87
CA GLY A 20 20.22 15.62 27.04
C GLY A 20 19.16 16.60 27.55
N CYS A 21 19.22 16.96 28.84
CA CYS A 21 18.47 18.09 29.38
C CYS A 21 18.98 19.39 28.74
N ILE A 22 18.10 20.12 28.05
CA ILE A 22 18.33 21.51 27.66
C ILE A 22 17.11 22.33 28.10
N ASP A 23 17.35 23.33 28.94
CA ASP A 23 16.36 24.29 29.38
C ASP A 23 15.80 25.10 28.19
N ILE A 24 14.49 25.02 27.95
CA ILE A 24 13.81 25.72 26.86
C ILE A 24 13.52 27.16 27.28
N VAL A 25 14.25 28.11 26.69
CA VAL A 25 13.79 29.51 26.56
C VAL A 25 12.86 29.55 25.36
N THR A 26 11.55 29.77 25.58
CA THR A 26 10.55 29.84 24.52
C THR A 26 10.65 31.17 23.77
N ASN A 27 11.08 31.11 22.51
CA ASN A 27 10.98 32.23 21.56
C ASN A 27 9.65 32.09 20.79
N PRO A 28 8.67 33.00 20.96
CA PRO A 28 7.30 32.85 20.42
C PRO A 28 7.18 33.07 18.90
N ASN A 29 8.28 33.07 18.15
CA ASN A 29 8.33 33.34 16.70
C ASN A 29 9.11 32.29 15.89
N SER A 30 9.26 31.06 16.39
CA SER A 30 9.66 29.95 15.52
C SER A 30 8.52 29.67 14.55
N PRO A 31 8.75 29.58 13.22
CA PRO A 31 7.74 29.03 12.33
C PRO A 31 7.35 27.66 12.88
N THR A 32 6.03 27.42 13.04
CA THR A 32 5.53 26.10 13.41
C THR A 32 6.17 25.10 12.47
N SER A 33 6.90 24.13 13.03
CA SER A 33 7.39 22.99 12.26
C SER A 33 6.21 22.42 11.48
N ARG A 34 6.44 22.06 10.22
CA ARG A 34 5.39 21.43 9.40
C ARG A 34 5.03 20.10 10.06
N ASP A 35 3.73 19.81 10.08
CA ASP A 35 3.20 18.56 10.58
C ASP A 35 3.00 17.61 9.39
N TYR A 36 4.05 16.84 9.09
CA TYR A 36 4.10 15.92 7.95
C TYR A 36 3.05 14.80 8.06
N TRP A 37 2.71 14.42 9.28
CA TRP A 37 1.70 13.41 9.58
C TRP A 37 0.32 13.93 9.22
N GLN A 38 -0.03 15.12 9.71
CA GLN A 38 -1.31 15.74 9.40
C GLN A 38 -1.44 16.09 7.91
N ASP A 39 -0.35 16.46 7.24
CA ASP A 39 -0.32 16.66 5.80
C ASP A 39 -0.65 15.35 5.04
N MET A 40 -0.14 14.20 5.49
CA MET A 40 -0.44 12.91 4.86
C MET A 40 -1.88 12.47 5.14
N ARG A 41 -2.37 12.63 6.38
CA ARG A 41 -3.80 12.39 6.71
C ARG A 41 -4.71 13.20 5.80
N ALA A 42 -4.47 14.50 5.69
CA ALA A 42 -5.26 15.39 4.84
C ALA A 42 -5.18 15.00 3.35
N PHE A 43 -4.05 14.46 2.89
CA PHE A 43 -3.89 14.01 1.52
C PHE A 43 -4.75 12.75 1.24
N VAL A 44 -4.69 11.74 2.10
CA VAL A 44 -5.54 10.54 2.01
C VAL A 44 -7.02 10.88 2.15
N GLU A 45 -7.39 11.77 3.08
CA GLU A 45 -8.75 12.29 3.22
C GLU A 45 -9.25 12.96 1.92
N GLY A 46 -8.39 13.75 1.25
CA GLY A 46 -8.70 14.38 -0.03
C GLY A 46 -8.90 13.38 -1.18
N ILE A 47 -8.05 12.34 -1.25
CA ILE A 47 -8.17 11.21 -2.18
C ILE A 47 -9.52 10.50 -1.98
N SER A 48 -9.84 10.16 -0.73
CA SER A 48 -11.09 9.48 -0.35
C SER A 48 -12.32 10.31 -0.71
N ALA A 49 -12.34 11.59 -0.32
CA ALA A 49 -13.46 12.50 -0.60
C ALA A 49 -13.70 12.69 -2.12
N TYR A 50 -12.63 12.76 -2.91
CA TYR A 50 -12.75 12.84 -4.37
C TYR A 50 -13.32 11.56 -4.98
N ALA A 51 -12.83 10.39 -4.54
CA ALA A 51 -13.32 9.10 -5.01
C ALA A 51 -14.81 8.91 -4.70
N GLU A 52 -15.21 9.15 -3.45
CA GLU A 52 -16.58 8.99 -2.96
C GLU A 52 -17.56 9.92 -3.70
N GLY A 53 -17.10 11.12 -4.06
CA GLY A 53 -17.86 12.07 -4.87
C GLY A 53 -18.19 11.58 -6.30
N ILE A 54 -17.46 10.58 -6.80
CA ILE A 54 -17.61 10.01 -8.15
C ILE A 54 -18.24 8.61 -8.10
N LYS A 55 -17.74 7.74 -7.23
CA LYS A 55 -18.20 6.37 -7.04
C LYS A 55 -18.41 6.13 -5.55
N PRO A 56 -19.67 6.13 -5.06
CA PRO A 56 -19.95 5.85 -3.66
C PRO A 56 -19.48 4.46 -3.23
N ASN A 57 -18.98 4.35 -2.00
CA ASN A 57 -18.34 3.17 -1.41
C ASN A 57 -17.07 2.75 -2.18
N PHE A 58 -16.30 3.70 -2.70
CA PHE A 58 -14.99 3.39 -3.28
C PHE A 58 -13.98 3.12 -2.17
N ILE A 59 -13.39 1.92 -2.19
CA ILE A 59 -12.56 1.43 -1.10
C ILE A 59 -11.20 2.15 -1.07
N ILE A 60 -10.76 2.60 0.10
CA ILE A 60 -9.44 3.19 0.33
C ILE A 60 -8.63 2.36 1.33
N VAL A 61 -7.45 1.88 0.92
CA VAL A 61 -6.55 1.07 1.75
C VAL A 61 -5.13 1.65 1.71
N PRO A 62 -4.73 2.53 2.64
CA PRO A 62 -3.33 2.93 2.81
C PRO A 62 -2.44 1.76 3.25
N GLN A 63 -1.24 1.67 2.68
CA GLN A 63 -0.20 0.71 3.05
C GLN A 63 0.87 1.39 3.93
N ASN A 64 1.24 0.71 5.03
CA ASN A 64 2.16 1.19 6.06
C ASN A 64 1.71 2.53 6.68
N GLY A 65 2.60 3.21 7.41
CA GLY A 65 2.31 4.53 8.02
C GLY A 65 1.12 4.53 8.98
N HIS A 66 0.97 3.45 9.75
CA HIS A 66 -0.23 3.21 10.59
C HIS A 66 -0.27 4.06 11.84
N GLU A 67 0.82 4.74 12.16
CA GLU A 67 0.89 5.76 13.18
C GLU A 67 -0.06 6.93 12.86
N LEU A 68 -0.47 7.10 11.59
CA LEU A 68 -1.50 8.07 11.21
C LEU A 68 -2.89 7.77 11.80
N LEU A 69 -3.16 6.55 12.29
CA LEU A 69 -4.44 6.17 12.91
C LEU A 69 -4.73 6.93 14.22
N THR A 70 -3.69 7.37 14.92
CA THR A 70 -3.79 8.18 16.14
C THR A 70 -3.13 9.54 15.95
N GLU A 71 -3.55 10.55 16.70
CA GLU A 71 -3.09 11.93 16.56
C GLU A 71 -1.59 12.08 16.83
N ASP A 72 -1.03 11.26 17.73
CA ASP A 72 0.35 11.31 18.19
C ASP A 72 1.21 10.10 17.75
N GLY A 73 0.66 9.19 16.95
CA GLY A 73 1.35 7.99 16.48
C GLY A 73 1.45 6.84 17.46
N GLU A 74 1.00 7.06 18.70
CA GLU A 74 1.06 6.02 19.71
C GLU A 74 -0.18 5.12 19.61
N PRO A 75 -0.05 3.79 19.76
CA PRO A 75 -1.20 2.87 19.71
C PRO A 75 -2.30 3.14 20.74
N ASN A 76 -1.96 3.80 21.85
CA ASN A 76 -2.89 4.22 22.90
C ASN A 76 -3.29 5.70 22.82
N GLY A 77 -2.86 6.38 21.76
CA GLY A 77 -3.12 7.77 21.46
C GLY A 77 -4.59 8.07 21.21
N SER A 78 -4.92 9.35 21.10
CA SER A 78 -6.26 9.75 20.65
C SER A 78 -6.42 9.40 19.17
N LEU A 79 -7.56 8.85 18.78
CA LEU A 79 -7.81 8.44 17.40
C LEU A 79 -7.94 9.64 16.47
N SER A 80 -7.32 9.57 15.29
CA SER A 80 -7.54 10.54 14.23
C SER A 80 -8.83 10.22 13.48
N ARG A 81 -9.93 10.79 13.94
CA ARG A 81 -11.28 10.40 13.50
C ARG A 81 -11.54 10.69 12.01
N ALA A 82 -11.10 11.84 11.51
CA ALA A 82 -11.28 12.19 10.10
C ALA A 82 -10.54 11.21 9.18
N TYR A 83 -9.33 10.83 9.56
CA TYR A 83 -8.53 9.84 8.83
C TYR A 83 -9.17 8.45 8.86
N LEU A 84 -9.60 7.98 10.03
CA LEU A 84 -10.30 6.69 10.16
C LEU A 84 -11.61 6.65 9.36
N GLU A 85 -12.36 7.74 9.30
CA GLU A 85 -13.59 7.84 8.49
C GLU A 85 -13.30 7.87 6.98
N ALA A 86 -12.07 8.16 6.56
CA ALA A 86 -11.67 8.26 5.16
C ALA A 86 -11.14 6.95 4.56
N ILE A 87 -10.89 5.92 5.38
CA ILE A 87 -10.28 4.65 4.96
C ILE A 87 -11.18 3.47 5.33
N ASP A 88 -11.06 2.37 4.59
CA ASP A 88 -11.84 1.14 4.81
C ASP A 88 -10.98 -0.02 5.31
N GLY A 89 -9.68 0.05 5.06
CA GLY A 89 -8.71 -0.95 5.48
C GLY A 89 -7.30 -0.37 5.59
N VAL A 90 -6.37 -1.16 6.09
CA VAL A 90 -4.94 -0.85 6.10
C VAL A 90 -4.14 -2.03 5.57
N GLY A 91 -3.09 -1.74 4.81
CA GLY A 91 -2.14 -2.72 4.31
C GLY A 91 -0.86 -2.71 5.13
N GLN A 92 -0.43 -3.84 5.68
CA GLN A 92 0.84 -3.96 6.40
C GLN A 92 1.75 -4.96 5.69
N GLU A 93 2.94 -4.53 5.33
CA GLU A 93 3.96 -5.44 4.81
C GLU A 93 4.83 -6.01 5.94
N ASP A 94 5.37 -7.21 5.73
CA ASP A 94 6.43 -7.80 6.54
C ASP A 94 6.18 -7.87 8.05
N LEU A 95 4.93 -8.10 8.45
CA LEU A 95 4.51 -8.18 9.84
C LEU A 95 5.15 -9.35 10.60
N PHE A 96 5.07 -10.55 10.04
CA PHE A 96 5.61 -11.77 10.64
C PHE A 96 6.87 -12.25 9.92
N TYR A 97 6.97 -12.03 8.61
CA TYR A 97 8.11 -12.43 7.78
C TYR A 97 8.44 -11.40 6.71
N GLY A 98 9.74 -11.16 6.50
CA GLY A 98 10.21 -10.33 5.39
C GLY A 98 10.88 -9.03 5.79
N TYR A 99 10.83 -8.62 7.06
CA TYR A 99 11.25 -7.25 7.44
C TYR A 99 12.73 -7.00 7.20
N THR A 100 13.58 -7.97 7.54
CA THR A 100 15.03 -7.87 7.29
C THR A 100 15.44 -8.56 6.01
N HIS A 101 14.86 -9.73 5.75
CA HIS A 101 15.08 -10.57 4.58
C HIS A 101 13.84 -11.46 4.37
N ASP A 102 13.57 -11.83 3.13
CA ASP A 102 12.51 -12.77 2.80
C ASP A 102 12.69 -14.11 3.51
N ASP A 103 11.57 -14.75 3.86
CA ASP A 103 11.49 -16.03 4.58
C ASP A 103 12.12 -16.00 5.99
N VAL A 104 12.53 -14.82 6.49
CA VAL A 104 13.04 -14.61 7.84
C VAL A 104 11.99 -13.91 8.70
N HIS A 105 11.83 -14.38 9.93
CA HIS A 105 10.95 -13.75 10.90
C HIS A 105 11.29 -12.27 11.10
N THR A 106 10.25 -11.45 11.11
CA THR A 106 10.34 -10.06 11.54
C THR A 106 10.80 -10.00 13.00
N PRO A 107 11.76 -9.11 13.35
CA PRO A 107 12.23 -8.95 14.72
C PRO A 107 11.07 -8.73 15.69
N LEU A 108 11.11 -9.37 16.86
CA LEU A 108 10.00 -9.39 17.80
C LEU A 108 9.50 -7.98 18.16
N SER A 109 10.42 -7.04 18.41
CA SER A 109 10.06 -5.66 18.76
C SER A 109 9.32 -4.94 17.63
N GLN A 110 9.73 -5.13 16.38
CA GLN A 110 9.05 -4.54 15.22
C GLN A 110 7.68 -5.16 15.02
N ARG A 111 7.60 -6.49 15.11
CA ARG A 111 6.32 -7.21 15.02
C ARG A 111 5.35 -6.78 16.13
N GLU A 112 5.79 -6.68 17.38
CA GLU A 112 4.92 -6.26 18.49
C GLU A 112 4.43 -4.82 18.31
N TYR A 113 5.28 -3.93 17.80
CA TYR A 113 4.91 -2.56 17.48
C TYR A 113 3.87 -2.49 16.37
N MET A 114 4.13 -3.09 15.20
CA MET A 114 3.18 -3.11 14.09
C MET A 114 1.85 -3.77 14.48
N ILE A 115 1.88 -4.91 15.20
CA ILE A 115 0.67 -5.55 15.72
C ILE A 115 -0.14 -4.59 16.59
N SER A 116 0.51 -3.75 17.41
CA SER A 116 -0.22 -2.83 18.29
C SER A 116 -0.98 -1.76 17.52
N LEU A 117 -0.47 -1.31 16.37
CA LEU A 117 -1.16 -0.37 15.47
C LEU A 117 -2.26 -1.08 14.64
N MET A 118 -2.02 -2.31 14.18
CA MET A 118 -3.03 -3.14 13.51
C MET A 118 -4.21 -3.46 14.43
N ASP A 119 -3.94 -3.71 15.72
CA ASP A 119 -4.98 -3.87 16.73
C ASP A 119 -5.81 -2.56 16.87
N VAL A 120 -5.24 -1.35 16.65
CA VAL A 120 -6.03 -0.10 16.62
C VAL A 120 -6.99 -0.08 15.43
N ALA A 121 -6.53 -0.49 14.24
CA ALA A 121 -7.36 -0.56 13.04
C ALA A 121 -8.56 -1.50 13.23
N GLU A 122 -8.31 -2.76 13.59
CA GLU A 122 -9.37 -3.77 13.80
C GLU A 122 -10.38 -3.34 14.89
N ASN A 123 -9.90 -2.73 15.97
CA ASN A 123 -10.78 -2.25 17.05
C ASN A 123 -11.65 -1.05 16.64
N ASN A 124 -11.44 -0.47 15.47
CA ASN A 124 -12.22 0.63 14.90
C ASN A 124 -12.87 0.25 13.56
N ASP A 125 -13.12 -1.04 13.33
CA ASP A 125 -13.81 -1.57 12.15
C ASP A 125 -13.07 -1.28 10.81
N ILE A 126 -11.74 -1.12 10.85
CA ILE A 126 -10.86 -0.98 9.69
C ILE A 126 -10.13 -2.30 9.46
N GLU A 127 -10.36 -2.93 8.31
CA GLU A 127 -9.86 -4.27 8.01
C GLU A 127 -8.34 -4.27 7.77
N VAL A 128 -7.62 -5.21 8.37
CA VAL A 128 -6.16 -5.35 8.19
C VAL A 128 -5.83 -6.37 7.09
N LEU A 129 -5.05 -5.95 6.10
CA LEU A 129 -4.49 -6.77 5.03
C LEU A 129 -2.96 -6.89 5.21
N VAL A 130 -2.47 -8.10 5.51
CA VAL A 130 -1.05 -8.35 5.74
C VAL A 130 -0.39 -9.06 4.58
N THR A 131 0.69 -8.49 4.05
CA THR A 131 1.57 -9.13 3.07
C THR A 131 2.88 -9.55 3.72
N ASP A 132 3.07 -10.85 3.94
CA ASP A 132 4.33 -11.40 4.46
C ASP A 132 5.19 -11.96 3.32
N TYR A 133 6.49 -11.65 3.32
CA TYR A 133 7.42 -12.14 2.31
C TYR A 133 8.05 -13.46 2.75
N CYS A 134 7.41 -14.58 2.39
CA CYS A 134 7.86 -15.93 2.72
C CYS A 134 7.51 -16.94 1.63
N SER A 135 8.36 -17.97 1.47
CA SER A 135 8.27 -18.90 0.34
C SER A 135 8.44 -20.37 0.74
N THR A 136 9.03 -20.68 1.89
CA THR A 136 9.09 -22.06 2.38
C THR A 136 7.76 -22.45 3.03
N ARG A 137 7.31 -23.69 2.80
CA ARG A 137 6.01 -24.14 3.33
C ARG A 137 5.84 -23.92 4.85
N PRO A 138 6.85 -24.20 5.70
CA PRO A 138 6.73 -23.91 7.12
C PRO A 138 6.50 -22.44 7.42
N SER A 139 7.24 -21.53 6.77
CA SER A 139 7.09 -20.08 6.96
C SER A 139 5.74 -19.58 6.44
N VAL A 140 5.29 -20.08 5.28
CA VAL A 140 3.97 -19.75 4.72
C VAL A 140 2.84 -20.22 5.63
N ASP A 141 2.88 -21.48 6.11
CA ASP A 141 1.86 -22.03 7.00
C ASP A 141 1.84 -21.28 8.35
N ASP A 142 3.00 -20.89 8.87
CA ASP A 142 3.14 -20.15 10.12
C ASP A 142 2.64 -18.70 9.98
N SER A 143 3.03 -17.97 8.93
CA SER A 143 2.52 -16.63 8.61
C SER A 143 0.99 -16.63 8.56
N TYR A 144 0.38 -17.53 7.80
CA TYR A 144 -1.08 -17.64 7.74
C TYR A 144 -1.70 -17.95 9.10
N SER A 145 -1.11 -18.85 9.88
CA SER A 145 -1.62 -19.20 11.22
C SER A 145 -1.53 -18.02 12.20
N GLN A 146 -0.44 -17.24 12.15
CA GLN A 146 -0.25 -16.10 13.05
C GLN A 146 -1.20 -14.94 12.71
N ASN A 147 -1.34 -14.63 11.43
CA ASN A 147 -2.31 -13.63 10.95
C ASN A 147 -3.75 -14.04 11.30
N ALA A 148 -4.14 -15.29 11.04
CA ALA A 148 -5.47 -15.77 11.37
C ALA A 148 -5.77 -15.73 12.89
N ALA A 149 -4.77 -15.92 13.75
CA ALA A 149 -4.94 -15.79 15.20
C ALA A 149 -5.22 -14.34 15.64
N LYS A 150 -4.89 -13.37 14.79
CA LYS A 150 -5.18 -11.94 14.96
C LYS A 150 -6.42 -11.46 14.21
N CYS A 151 -7.10 -12.36 13.50
CA CYS A 151 -8.20 -12.06 12.59
C CYS A 151 -7.80 -11.22 11.35
N TYR A 152 -6.51 -11.08 11.05
CA TYR A 152 -6.06 -10.35 9.87
C TYR A 152 -6.25 -11.17 8.59
N ILE A 153 -6.62 -10.51 7.50
CA ILE A 153 -6.58 -11.08 6.16
C ILE A 153 -5.12 -11.07 5.70
N SER A 154 -4.61 -12.19 5.20
CA SER A 154 -3.18 -12.29 4.86
C SER A 154 -2.92 -12.89 3.49
N PHE A 155 -1.77 -12.51 2.93
CA PHE A 155 -1.17 -13.03 1.73
C PHE A 155 0.32 -13.31 1.97
N ALA A 156 0.73 -14.56 1.79
CA ALA A 156 2.13 -14.95 1.82
C ALA A 156 2.74 -14.80 0.41
N ALA A 157 3.45 -13.69 0.18
CA ALA A 157 4.12 -13.38 -1.08
C ALA A 157 5.41 -14.20 -1.20
N ALA A 158 5.48 -15.05 -2.23
CA ALA A 158 6.66 -15.87 -2.49
C ALA A 158 7.84 -15.07 -3.06
N HIS A 159 7.54 -13.97 -3.77
CA HIS A 159 8.52 -13.05 -4.33
C HIS A 159 8.21 -11.63 -3.84
N ARG A 160 9.23 -10.89 -3.40
CA ARG A 160 9.10 -9.48 -3.02
C ARG A 160 8.65 -8.57 -4.15
N GLU A 161 9.01 -8.93 -5.37
CA GLU A 161 8.60 -8.19 -6.56
C GLU A 161 7.10 -8.31 -6.85
N LEU A 162 6.31 -9.12 -6.11
CA LEU A 162 4.86 -9.26 -6.37
C LEU A 162 4.54 -9.55 -7.85
N ASP A 163 5.38 -10.40 -8.45
CA ASP A 163 5.37 -10.71 -9.89
C ASP A 163 4.86 -12.13 -10.19
N ASN A 164 4.37 -12.84 -9.17
CA ASN A 164 3.86 -14.19 -9.30
C ASN A 164 2.64 -14.48 -8.40
N ILE A 165 1.83 -15.44 -8.84
CA ILE A 165 0.82 -16.07 -8.00
C ILE A 165 1.49 -17.28 -7.32
N PRO A 166 1.58 -17.32 -5.97
CA PRO A 166 2.22 -18.42 -5.27
C PRO A 166 1.57 -19.78 -5.59
N LYS A 167 2.40 -20.81 -5.80
CA LYS A 167 1.91 -22.19 -6.06
C LYS A 167 1.49 -22.95 -4.80
N TYR A 168 1.87 -22.43 -3.64
CA TYR A 168 1.55 -23.01 -2.34
C TYR A 168 0.96 -21.92 -1.44
N PRO A 169 -0.15 -22.20 -0.72
CA PRO A 169 -0.98 -23.40 -0.83
C PRO A 169 -1.60 -23.57 -2.24
N ALA A 170 -2.07 -24.78 -2.56
CA ALA A 170 -2.60 -25.07 -3.91
C ALA A 170 -3.90 -24.31 -4.24
N ASN A 171 -4.61 -23.86 -3.21
CA ASN A 171 -5.71 -22.91 -3.29
C ASN A 171 -5.37 -21.74 -2.35
N PRO A 172 -5.93 -20.54 -2.59
CA PRO A 172 -5.82 -19.44 -1.64
C PRO A 172 -6.09 -19.89 -0.20
N TYR A 173 -5.29 -19.40 0.75
CA TYR A 173 -5.58 -19.62 2.16
C TYR A 173 -6.97 -19.07 2.49
N ASN A 174 -7.75 -19.74 3.36
CA ASN A 174 -9.14 -19.36 3.64
C ASN A 174 -10.04 -19.19 2.38
N VAL A 175 -9.82 -19.99 1.34
CA VAL A 175 -10.64 -19.95 0.11
C VAL A 175 -12.14 -19.94 0.43
N ASN A 176 -12.85 -19.03 -0.22
CA ASN A 176 -14.24 -18.71 0.07
C ASN A 176 -15.08 -18.79 -1.21
N ALA A 177 -16.21 -19.48 -1.13
CA ALA A 177 -17.13 -19.63 -2.26
C ALA A 177 -18.18 -18.52 -2.36
N SER A 178 -18.31 -17.69 -1.32
CA SER A 178 -19.27 -16.58 -1.31
C SER A 178 -18.84 -15.48 -2.28
N SER A 179 -19.83 -14.75 -2.81
CA SER A 179 -19.57 -13.44 -3.41
C SER A 179 -19.14 -12.46 -2.32
N VAL A 180 -18.14 -11.65 -2.63
CA VAL A 180 -17.57 -10.62 -1.75
C VAL A 180 -17.82 -9.26 -2.37
N THR A 181 -18.41 -8.37 -1.58
CA THR A 181 -18.87 -7.04 -1.99
C THR A 181 -18.38 -5.90 -1.09
N SER A 182 -17.76 -6.23 0.05
CA SER A 182 -17.06 -5.31 0.96
C SER A 182 -15.77 -5.96 1.49
N LEU A 183 -14.85 -5.16 2.03
CA LEU A 183 -13.61 -5.67 2.64
C LEU A 183 -13.88 -6.66 3.77
N THR A 184 -14.84 -6.35 4.64
CA THR A 184 -15.25 -7.19 5.79
C THR A 184 -15.80 -8.58 5.43
N GLU A 185 -16.17 -8.81 4.17
CA GLU A 185 -16.61 -10.12 3.68
C GLU A 185 -15.44 -10.97 3.15
N ALA A 186 -14.29 -10.36 2.88
CA ALA A 186 -13.12 -11.01 2.32
C ALA A 186 -12.42 -11.88 3.37
N LYS A 187 -11.78 -12.94 2.89
CA LYS A 187 -11.02 -13.88 3.74
C LYS A 187 -9.60 -14.11 3.28
N ASN A 188 -9.25 -13.58 2.12
CA ASN A 188 -7.95 -13.71 1.48
C ASN A 188 -7.81 -12.68 0.37
N PHE A 189 -6.58 -12.35 0.01
CA PHE A 189 -6.29 -11.48 -1.12
C PHE A 189 -5.07 -11.96 -1.90
N LEU A 190 -4.98 -11.48 -3.13
CA LEU A 190 -3.80 -11.58 -3.98
C LEU A 190 -3.23 -10.18 -4.18
N TYR A 191 -1.93 -10.02 -3.98
CA TYR A 191 -1.20 -8.81 -4.30
C TYR A 191 -0.25 -9.08 -5.46
N LEU A 192 -0.54 -8.52 -6.63
CA LEU A 192 0.15 -8.82 -7.89
C LEU A 192 0.23 -7.56 -8.77
N ILE A 193 1.27 -6.76 -8.57
CA ILE A 193 1.43 -5.45 -9.24
C ILE A 193 2.49 -5.43 -10.32
N ASN A 194 3.35 -6.46 -10.40
CA ASN A 194 4.40 -6.53 -11.41
C ASN A 194 4.10 -7.62 -12.46
N PRO A 195 3.47 -7.27 -13.59
CA PRO A 195 3.06 -8.26 -14.59
C PRO A 195 4.21 -8.77 -15.47
N GLY A 196 5.45 -8.29 -15.30
CA GLY A 196 6.57 -8.56 -16.22
C GLY A 196 6.97 -10.04 -16.37
N SER A 197 6.58 -10.88 -15.41
CA SER A 197 6.78 -12.34 -15.47
C SER A 197 5.73 -13.07 -16.34
N PHE A 198 4.69 -12.38 -16.78
CA PHE A 198 3.67 -12.91 -17.70
C PHE A 198 4.04 -12.60 -19.16
N PRO A 199 3.75 -13.52 -20.11
CA PRO A 199 4.17 -13.34 -21.50
C PRO A 199 3.41 -12.22 -22.22
N ASP A 200 2.17 -11.95 -21.83
CA ASP A 200 1.34 -10.86 -22.34
C ASP A 200 0.18 -10.55 -21.38
N LYS A 201 -0.52 -9.43 -21.66
CA LYS A 201 -1.66 -8.96 -20.86
C LYS A 201 -2.78 -9.99 -20.74
N ASN A 202 -3.06 -10.77 -21.78
CA ASN A 202 -4.13 -11.77 -21.69
C ASN A 202 -3.74 -12.89 -20.73
N ALA A 203 -2.50 -13.37 -20.79
CA ALA A 203 -1.99 -14.38 -19.87
C ALA A 203 -2.01 -13.92 -18.41
N PHE A 204 -1.69 -12.65 -18.15
CA PHE A 204 -1.82 -12.05 -16.82
C PHE A 204 -3.27 -12.03 -16.32
N LEU A 205 -4.20 -11.50 -17.13
CA LEU A 205 -5.62 -11.44 -16.78
C LEU A 205 -6.26 -12.83 -16.67
N ASP A 206 -5.87 -13.79 -17.51
CA ASP A 206 -6.31 -15.19 -17.43
C ASP A 206 -5.83 -15.82 -16.11
N ALA A 207 -4.56 -15.64 -15.75
CA ALA A 207 -4.00 -16.20 -14.52
C ALA A 207 -4.75 -15.71 -13.27
N ILE A 208 -5.13 -14.42 -13.22
CA ILE A 208 -5.93 -13.88 -12.10
C ILE A 208 -7.34 -14.49 -12.10
N ARG A 209 -8.00 -14.57 -13.27
CA ARG A 209 -9.36 -15.14 -13.39
C ARG A 209 -9.44 -16.61 -12.98
N GLU A 210 -8.35 -17.35 -13.12
CA GLU A 210 -8.23 -18.75 -12.70
C GLU A 210 -8.09 -18.94 -11.17
N THR A 211 -8.01 -17.87 -10.40
CA THR A 211 -7.94 -17.93 -8.92
C THR A 211 -9.30 -17.72 -8.24
N ASN A 212 -9.37 -18.04 -6.94
CA ASN A 212 -10.53 -17.81 -6.07
C ASN A 212 -10.21 -16.82 -4.94
N TYR A 213 -9.38 -15.82 -5.21
CA TYR A 213 -9.09 -14.77 -4.23
C TYR A 213 -10.31 -13.85 -4.03
N ASP A 214 -10.57 -13.41 -2.79
CA ASP A 214 -11.69 -12.52 -2.45
C ASP A 214 -11.42 -11.05 -2.81
N ILE A 215 -10.15 -10.65 -2.76
CA ILE A 215 -9.64 -9.36 -3.23
C ILE A 215 -8.47 -9.65 -4.18
N VAL A 216 -8.37 -8.89 -5.27
CA VAL A 216 -7.15 -8.83 -6.09
C VAL A 216 -6.67 -7.39 -6.15
N ILE A 217 -5.45 -7.15 -5.68
CA ILE A 217 -4.74 -5.87 -5.77
C ILE A 217 -3.80 -5.98 -6.95
N VAL A 218 -4.01 -5.13 -7.95
CA VAL A 218 -3.24 -5.11 -9.20
C VAL A 218 -2.96 -3.68 -9.62
N ASP A 219 -1.97 -3.49 -10.47
CA ASP A 219 -1.74 -2.19 -11.09
C ASP A 219 -2.84 -1.85 -12.12
N LEU A 220 -3.14 -0.55 -12.29
CA LEU A 220 -4.01 -0.08 -13.38
C LEU A 220 -3.40 -0.38 -14.75
N PHE A 221 -2.08 -0.46 -14.85
CA PHE A 221 -1.34 -0.60 -16.09
C PHE A 221 -0.74 -1.99 -16.22
N TYR A 222 -0.86 -2.56 -17.42
CA TYR A 222 0.03 -3.64 -17.87
C TYR A 222 1.07 -3.01 -18.79
N ASP A 223 2.33 -3.00 -18.34
CA ASP A 223 3.38 -2.15 -18.92
C ASP A 223 2.87 -0.68 -18.99
N ASP A 224 2.85 -0.06 -20.18
CA ASP A 224 2.39 1.33 -20.36
C ASP A 224 0.88 1.44 -20.69
N ILE A 225 0.14 0.32 -20.73
CA ILE A 225 -1.24 0.28 -21.22
C ILE A 225 -2.20 0.07 -20.05
N ALA A 226 -3.01 1.09 -19.78
CA ALA A 226 -4.08 1.00 -18.80
C ALA A 226 -5.08 -0.13 -19.15
N LEU A 227 -5.49 -0.88 -18.14
CA LEU A 227 -6.58 -1.83 -18.23
C LEU A 227 -7.88 -1.09 -18.56
N SER A 228 -8.65 -1.65 -19.49
CA SER A 228 -9.97 -1.15 -19.86
C SER A 228 -11.02 -1.53 -18.82
N ALA A 229 -12.14 -0.81 -18.80
CA ALA A 229 -13.27 -1.12 -17.91
C ALA A 229 -13.81 -2.56 -18.09
N SER A 230 -13.77 -3.10 -19.31
CA SER A 230 -14.15 -4.50 -19.55
C SER A 230 -13.15 -5.51 -19.00
N GLU A 231 -11.85 -5.19 -19.01
CA GLU A 231 -10.81 -6.05 -18.44
C GLU A 231 -10.92 -6.07 -16.91
N VAL A 232 -11.04 -4.91 -16.27
CA VAL A 232 -11.27 -4.81 -14.82
C VAL A 232 -12.56 -5.51 -14.40
N ALA A 233 -13.66 -5.28 -15.13
CA ALA A 233 -14.92 -5.98 -14.86
C ALA A 233 -14.81 -7.51 -14.97
N SER A 234 -13.94 -8.02 -15.85
CA SER A 234 -13.70 -9.46 -15.99
C SER A 234 -12.95 -10.07 -14.79
N LEU A 235 -12.15 -9.27 -14.07
CA LEU A 235 -11.41 -9.73 -12.89
C LEU A 235 -12.30 -9.86 -11.64
N ARG A 236 -13.46 -9.19 -11.61
CA ARG A 236 -14.42 -9.25 -10.50
C ARG A 236 -15.11 -10.62 -10.33
N VAL A 237 -14.86 -11.58 -11.21
CA VAL A 237 -15.42 -12.93 -11.12
C VAL A 237 -14.32 -13.90 -10.69
N LYS A 238 -14.59 -14.66 -9.62
CA LYS A 238 -13.78 -15.78 -9.14
C LYS A 238 -13.85 -16.94 -10.13
N ALA A 239 -12.84 -17.80 -10.15
CA ALA A 239 -12.87 -19.02 -10.96
C ALA A 239 -14.08 -19.91 -10.63
N ASN A 240 -14.56 -19.87 -9.38
CA ASN A 240 -15.75 -20.58 -8.92
C ASN A 240 -17.08 -19.86 -9.23
N GLY A 241 -17.05 -18.68 -9.87
CA GLY A 241 -18.22 -17.89 -10.26
C GLY A 241 -18.72 -16.88 -9.23
N GLY A 242 -18.17 -16.84 -8.01
CA GLY A 242 -18.48 -15.80 -7.02
C GLY A 242 -17.89 -14.44 -7.39
N SER A 243 -18.43 -13.34 -6.85
CA SER A 243 -17.84 -12.01 -7.04
C SER A 243 -16.64 -11.78 -6.10
N ARG A 244 -15.66 -11.01 -6.55
CA ARG A 244 -14.50 -10.52 -5.78
C ARG A 244 -14.32 -9.01 -5.97
N LEU A 245 -13.54 -8.38 -5.10
CA LEU A 245 -13.12 -6.99 -5.23
C LEU A 245 -11.85 -6.88 -6.08
N VAL A 246 -11.76 -5.84 -6.89
CA VAL A 246 -10.56 -5.50 -7.69
C VAL A 246 -10.08 -4.11 -7.29
N ILE A 247 -8.91 -4.02 -6.65
CA ILE A 247 -8.37 -2.79 -6.07
C ILE A 247 -7.10 -2.39 -6.83
N ALA A 248 -6.95 -1.11 -7.15
CA ALA A 248 -5.80 -0.61 -7.91
C ALA A 248 -4.67 -0.18 -6.98
N TYR A 249 -3.44 -0.63 -7.25
CA TYR A 249 -2.24 -0.02 -6.67
C TYR A 249 -2.07 1.42 -7.15
N MET A 250 -1.68 2.31 -6.23
CA MET A 250 -1.37 3.70 -6.53
C MET A 250 -0.36 4.26 -5.51
N SER A 251 0.88 4.53 -5.94
CA SER A 251 1.85 5.24 -5.10
C SER A 251 1.44 6.71 -4.94
N ILE A 252 1.42 7.19 -3.69
CA ILE A 252 1.07 8.57 -3.35
C ILE A 252 2.23 9.34 -2.73
N GLY A 253 3.21 8.66 -2.14
CA GLY A 253 4.40 9.26 -1.55
C GLY A 253 5.66 9.23 -2.43
N GLU A 254 5.58 8.58 -3.60
CA GLU A 254 6.65 8.56 -4.60
C GLU A 254 6.12 8.82 -6.02
N ALA A 255 6.93 9.50 -6.83
CA ALA A 255 6.75 9.61 -8.27
C ALA A 255 7.58 8.53 -8.97
N GLU A 256 6.97 7.86 -9.93
CA GLU A 256 7.55 6.74 -10.68
C GLU A 256 7.87 7.21 -12.11
N ASP A 257 9.12 7.09 -12.54
CA ASP A 257 9.61 7.65 -13.82
C ASP A 257 9.07 6.94 -15.07
N TYR A 258 8.47 5.77 -14.87
CA TYR A 258 7.80 4.96 -15.88
C TYR A 258 6.30 5.24 -15.98
N ARG A 259 5.73 6.15 -15.17
CA ARG A 259 4.30 6.48 -15.25
C ARG A 259 4.01 7.53 -16.30
N TYR A 260 2.76 7.52 -16.77
CA TYR A 260 2.26 8.45 -17.79
C TYR A 260 2.38 9.94 -17.43
N TYR A 261 2.43 10.28 -16.13
CA TYR A 261 2.52 11.66 -15.67
C TYR A 261 3.96 12.19 -15.70
N TRP A 262 4.96 11.29 -15.74
CA TRP A 262 6.36 11.67 -15.69
C TRP A 262 6.73 12.53 -16.90
N GLN A 263 7.38 13.67 -16.64
CA GLN A 263 7.91 14.53 -17.69
C GLN A 263 9.42 14.35 -17.75
N ARG A 264 9.94 14.07 -18.94
CA ARG A 264 11.38 13.85 -19.14
C ARG A 264 12.24 15.02 -18.66
N GLU A 265 11.72 16.24 -18.69
CA GLU A 265 12.43 17.42 -18.20
C GLU A 265 12.76 17.34 -16.70
N TRP A 266 12.02 16.55 -15.91
CA TRP A 266 12.26 16.39 -14.47
C TRP A 266 13.64 15.77 -14.17
N GLU A 267 14.22 14.99 -15.10
CA GLU A 267 15.58 14.43 -14.96
C GLU A 267 16.66 15.52 -14.84
N THR A 268 16.43 16.71 -15.41
CA THR A 268 17.42 17.80 -15.46
C THR A 268 16.94 19.09 -14.80
N ASN A 269 15.63 19.23 -14.63
CA ASN A 269 14.97 20.37 -14.02
C ASN A 269 13.75 19.87 -13.22
N PRO A 270 13.99 19.16 -12.09
CA PRO A 270 12.93 18.58 -11.30
C PRO A 270 12.01 19.67 -10.71
N PRO A 271 10.70 19.43 -10.62
CA PRO A 271 9.80 20.32 -9.90
C PRO A 271 10.16 20.31 -8.41
N LEU A 272 9.84 21.39 -7.70
CA LEU A 272 10.25 21.56 -6.30
C LEU A 272 9.66 20.51 -5.34
N TRP A 273 8.59 19.82 -5.75
CA TRP A 273 7.99 18.75 -4.99
C TRP A 273 8.66 17.39 -5.20
N LEU A 274 9.49 17.23 -6.23
CA LEU A 274 10.22 15.99 -6.50
C LEU A 274 11.54 15.99 -5.71
N ALA A 275 11.69 15.02 -4.81
CA ALA A 275 12.87 14.86 -3.95
C ALA A 275 13.81 13.77 -4.51
N GLU A 276 14.59 13.13 -3.64
CA GLU A 276 15.62 12.18 -4.03
C GLU A 276 15.04 10.85 -4.53
N GLU A 277 15.78 10.20 -5.43
CA GLU A 277 15.48 8.84 -5.89
C GLU A 277 15.61 7.86 -4.72
N ASN A 278 14.66 6.95 -4.61
CA ASN A 278 14.70 5.85 -3.66
C ASN A 278 15.83 4.89 -4.07
N PRO A 279 16.90 4.74 -3.26
CA PRO A 279 18.04 3.91 -3.62
C PRO A 279 17.70 2.41 -3.69
N GLU A 280 16.64 1.98 -2.99
CA GLU A 280 16.18 0.58 -3.00
C GLU A 280 15.25 0.29 -4.19
N TRP A 281 14.56 1.31 -4.69
CA TRP A 281 13.62 1.22 -5.81
C TRP A 281 13.95 2.22 -6.92
N PRO A 282 14.99 1.96 -7.74
CA PRO A 282 15.39 2.84 -8.83
C PRO A 282 14.22 3.21 -9.76
N GLY A 283 14.15 4.48 -10.15
CA GLY A 283 13.04 5.05 -10.90
C GLY A 283 11.88 5.58 -10.04
N ASN A 284 11.92 5.38 -8.72
CA ASN A 284 10.95 5.95 -7.77
C ASN A 284 11.59 7.10 -7.01
N TYR A 285 10.87 8.20 -6.82
CA TYR A 285 11.40 9.44 -6.25
C TYR A 285 10.46 9.93 -5.16
N LYS A 286 10.98 10.18 -3.94
CA LYS A 286 10.15 10.74 -2.85
C LYS A 286 9.51 12.05 -3.30
N VAL A 287 8.27 12.31 -2.90
CA VAL A 287 7.56 13.54 -3.24
C VAL A 287 7.12 14.30 -2.00
N ARG A 288 7.18 15.63 -2.07
CA ARG A 288 6.54 16.52 -1.10
C ARG A 288 5.03 16.40 -1.28
N TYR A 289 4.43 15.37 -0.72
CA TYR A 289 3.04 14.96 -0.96
C TYR A 289 1.99 16.01 -0.54
N TRP A 290 2.39 16.99 0.27
CA TRP A 290 1.58 18.17 0.60
C TRP A 290 1.55 19.25 -0.50
N ASP A 291 2.35 19.11 -1.55
CA ASP A 291 2.40 20.08 -2.64
C ASP A 291 1.22 19.90 -3.60
N ASN A 292 0.50 20.98 -3.89
CA ASN A 292 -0.70 20.94 -4.72
C ASN A 292 -0.42 20.43 -6.15
N ASP A 293 0.76 20.68 -6.71
CA ASP A 293 1.07 20.22 -8.07
C ASP A 293 1.19 18.68 -8.12
N TRP A 294 1.76 18.07 -7.08
CA TRP A 294 1.76 16.62 -6.92
C TRP A 294 0.35 16.09 -6.63
N GLN A 295 -0.37 16.68 -5.68
CA GLN A 295 -1.73 16.25 -5.35
C GLN A 295 -2.66 16.27 -6.56
N ASN A 296 -2.52 17.27 -7.43
CA ASN A 296 -3.25 17.38 -8.69
C ASN A 296 -2.93 16.26 -9.71
N ILE A 297 -1.77 15.63 -9.64
CA ILE A 297 -1.43 14.44 -10.44
C ILE A 297 -2.21 13.23 -9.90
N ILE A 298 -2.36 13.13 -8.58
CA ILE A 298 -2.98 12.00 -7.90
C ILE A 298 -4.51 12.08 -7.91
N TYR A 299 -5.11 13.21 -7.54
CA TYR A 299 -6.56 13.39 -7.45
C TYR A 299 -7.04 14.79 -7.87
N GLY A 300 -8.36 15.00 -7.94
CA GLY A 300 -8.98 16.32 -8.10
C GLY A 300 -9.15 16.83 -9.54
N LYS A 301 -8.38 16.31 -10.51
CA LYS A 301 -8.48 16.68 -11.93
C LYS A 301 -9.05 15.55 -12.78
N ASP A 302 -9.64 15.87 -13.94
CA ASP A 302 -10.22 14.87 -14.85
C ASP A 302 -9.18 13.91 -15.48
N ASP A 303 -7.89 14.27 -15.46
CA ASP A 303 -6.78 13.49 -16.00
C ASP A 303 -5.84 12.91 -14.93
N CYS A 304 -6.17 13.10 -13.65
CA CYS A 304 -5.41 12.58 -12.50
C CYS A 304 -5.43 11.05 -12.43
N PHE A 305 -4.51 10.47 -11.66
CA PHE A 305 -4.33 9.02 -11.56
C PHE A 305 -5.58 8.35 -10.99
N LEU A 306 -6.10 8.84 -9.87
CA LEU A 306 -7.32 8.30 -9.25
C LEU A 306 -8.52 8.35 -10.20
N LYS A 307 -8.65 9.39 -11.03
CA LYS A 307 -9.73 9.46 -12.03
C LYS A 307 -9.62 8.36 -13.08
N ARG A 308 -8.41 7.98 -13.50
CA ARG A 308 -8.19 6.85 -14.42
C ARG A 308 -8.56 5.51 -13.78
N ILE A 309 -8.25 5.32 -12.49
CA ILE A 309 -8.65 4.14 -11.71
C ILE A 309 -10.19 4.05 -11.63
N LEU A 310 -10.86 5.16 -11.30
CA LEU A 310 -12.31 5.26 -11.25
C LEU A 310 -12.97 4.97 -12.61
N ASP A 311 -12.42 5.52 -13.70
CA ASP A 311 -12.93 5.32 -15.07
C ASP A 311 -12.74 3.89 -15.59
N ALA A 312 -11.65 3.23 -15.18
CA ALA A 312 -11.44 1.80 -15.43
C ALA A 312 -12.36 0.92 -14.57
N GLY A 313 -13.07 1.50 -13.60
CA GLY A 313 -14.07 0.80 -12.82
C GLY A 313 -13.48 -0.13 -11.77
N PHE A 314 -12.34 0.20 -11.17
CA PHE A 314 -11.85 -0.50 -9.96
C PHE A 314 -12.79 -0.29 -8.78
N ASP A 315 -12.77 -1.21 -7.81
CA ASP A 315 -13.57 -1.15 -6.58
C ASP A 315 -12.93 -0.30 -5.47
N GLY A 316 -11.62 -0.10 -5.54
CA GLY A 316 -10.89 0.75 -4.62
C GLY A 316 -9.49 1.10 -5.11
N ALA A 317 -8.77 1.84 -4.28
CA ALA A 317 -7.35 2.12 -4.41
C ALA A 317 -6.58 1.66 -3.16
N TYR A 318 -5.45 1.03 -3.40
CA TYR A 318 -4.46 0.60 -2.41
C TYR A 318 -3.29 1.59 -2.49
N LEU A 319 -3.17 2.45 -1.48
CA LEU A 319 -2.30 3.63 -1.52
C LEU A 319 -0.94 3.29 -0.94
N ASP A 320 0.10 3.40 -1.75
CA ASP A 320 1.45 3.05 -1.33
C ASP A 320 2.30 4.28 -0.99
N ILE A 321 3.34 4.05 -0.19
CA ILE A 321 4.27 5.06 0.31
C ILE A 321 3.57 6.12 1.18
N VAL A 322 2.62 5.68 2.00
CA VAL A 322 1.94 6.54 2.99
C VAL A 322 2.92 6.95 4.09
N ASP A 323 3.89 6.09 4.40
CA ASP A 323 5.02 6.32 5.30
C ASP A 323 6.05 7.37 4.82
N ALA A 324 5.82 8.03 3.68
CA ALA A 324 6.68 9.14 3.22
C ALA A 324 6.83 10.28 4.24
N PHE A 325 5.94 10.41 5.22
CA PHE A 325 6.08 11.40 6.29
C PHE A 325 7.35 11.17 7.12
N GLU A 326 7.74 9.92 7.35
CA GLU A 326 8.96 9.56 8.10
C GLU A 326 10.21 10.13 7.42
N TYR A 327 10.28 10.00 6.08
CA TYR A 327 11.41 10.52 5.29
C TYR A 327 11.61 12.03 5.46
N PHE A 328 10.53 12.81 5.60
CA PHE A 328 10.62 14.26 5.74
C PHE A 328 10.79 14.74 7.18
N GLU A 329 10.43 13.93 8.17
CA GLU A 329 10.73 14.20 9.58
C GLU A 329 12.20 14.03 9.92
N ASP A 330 12.86 13.05 9.29
CA ASP A 330 14.26 12.73 9.54
C ASP A 330 15.27 13.69 8.87
N GLN A 331 14.79 14.75 8.19
CA GLN A 331 15.60 15.70 7.40
C GLN A 331 16.13 16.92 8.17
#